data_AF-A0A530K0N2-F1
#
_entry.id   AF-A0A530K0N2-F1
#
_cell.length_a   1.000
_cell.length_b   1.000
_cell.length_c   1.000
_cell.angle_alpha   90.00
_cell.angle_beta   90.00
_cell.angle_gamma   90.00
#
_symmetry.space_group_name_H-M   'P 1'
#
loop_
_entity.id
_entity.type
_entity.pdbx_description
1 polymer ?
#
loop_
_entity_poly.entity_id
_entity_poly.type
_entity_poly.pdbx_seq_one_letter_code
_entity_poly.pdbx_strand_id
1 'polypeptide(L)'
;MSPDEDELPDIIDMVVEMGRAEEEPPAFPSPPLPTATRVIERLPGHLEDLAGRARDYVEAASSANTRRAYASDWKHFSSWCRRQGIEMFPPDPQVVGLYITAQASGTATGDKKPSSVSTIERRLSSLTWNYAQRGQALDRKDRHITTVMAGIRNRHAAPPRQKEAILPENLIAMLETLDRGSLRGLRDRAMLLIGFAGGLRRSEIVALDVGRDQTEDGRGWIEILEKGLLITLRGKTGWREVEVGRGSSDVTCPVVTLETWLKLGRIAHGPLFRRVTGQGKAVGAERLNDQ
;
A
#
# COMPACT_ATOMS: atom_id res chain seq x y z
N MET A 1 12.74 58.69 18.47
CA MET A 1 13.91 58.50 17.59
C MET A 1 14.48 57.15 17.96
N SER A 2 14.13 56.10 17.19
CA SER A 2 14.89 54.83 17.20
C SER A 2 16.25 55.05 16.51
N PRO A 3 17.24 54.14 16.64
CA PRO A 3 17.22 52.75 16.12
C PRO A 3 17.62 51.70 17.20
N ASP A 4 17.19 50.43 17.18
CA ASP A 4 17.61 49.27 16.32
C ASP A 4 19.15 49.13 16.29
N GLU A 5 19.85 48.00 16.50
CA GLU A 5 19.68 46.53 16.38
C GLU A 5 20.57 45.89 17.49
N ASP A 6 20.36 44.70 18.06
CA ASP A 6 20.58 43.38 17.47
C ASP A 6 20.14 42.33 18.51
N GLU A 7 19.02 41.65 18.27
CA GLU A 7 18.70 40.38 18.96
C GLU A 7 18.48 39.34 17.86
N LEU A 8 19.55 38.60 17.55
CA LEU A 8 19.50 37.46 16.65
C LEU A 8 18.56 36.40 17.23
N PRO A 9 17.58 35.89 16.48
CA PRO A 9 16.63 34.92 17.00
C PRO A 9 17.32 33.58 17.33
N ASP A 10 16.86 32.98 18.42
CA ASP A 10 17.35 31.71 18.94
C ASP A 10 17.15 30.59 17.90
N ILE A 11 18.23 29.87 17.59
CA ILE A 11 18.28 28.79 16.60
C ILE A 11 17.25 27.69 16.92
N ILE A 12 16.87 27.56 18.20
CA ILE A 12 15.88 26.60 18.65
C ILE A 12 14.47 27.00 18.21
N ASP A 13 14.13 28.30 18.18
CA ASP A 13 12.81 28.77 17.73
C ASP A 13 12.66 28.71 16.19
N MET A 14 13.74 28.90 15.44
CA MET A 14 13.74 28.73 13.97
C MET A 14 13.53 27.27 13.55
N VAL A 15 14.03 26.31 14.34
CA VAL A 15 13.88 24.87 14.06
C VAL A 15 12.50 24.35 14.48
N VAL A 16 11.84 25.00 15.45
CA VAL A 16 10.46 24.67 15.85
C VAL A 16 9.44 25.25 14.86
N GLU A 17 9.69 26.41 14.23
CA GLU A 17 8.83 26.93 13.15
C GLU A 17 8.92 26.12 11.85
N MET A 18 10.10 25.58 11.50
CA MET A 18 10.29 24.72 10.32
C MET A 18 9.71 23.31 10.48
N GLY A 19 9.23 22.96 11.68
CA GLY A 19 8.62 21.66 12.00
C GLY A 19 7.09 21.59 11.79
N ARG A 20 6.44 22.70 11.40
CA ARG A 20 5.06 22.65 10.92
C ARG A 20 5.05 22.15 9.49
N ALA A 21 5.04 20.83 9.34
CA ALA A 21 4.64 20.20 8.08
C ALA A 21 3.30 20.84 7.67
N GLU A 22 3.32 21.57 6.56
CA GLU A 22 2.10 21.98 5.87
C GLU A 22 1.22 20.73 5.76
N GLU A 23 -0.02 20.84 6.25
CA GLU A 23 -1.01 19.78 6.08
C GLU A 23 -1.14 19.50 4.57
N GLU A 24 -0.53 18.41 4.14
CA GLU A 24 -0.67 17.87 2.80
C GLU A 24 -2.18 17.75 2.51
N PRO A 25 -2.69 18.37 1.43
CA PRO A 25 -4.09 18.27 1.11
C PRO A 25 -4.43 16.78 0.93
N PRO A 26 -5.57 16.31 1.46
CA PRO A 26 -5.96 14.91 1.36
C PRO A 26 -5.92 14.51 -0.11
N ALA A 27 -5.20 13.44 -0.44
CA ALA A 27 -5.09 12.87 -1.78
C ALA A 27 -6.45 12.97 -2.49
N PHE A 28 -6.59 13.93 -3.39
CA PHE A 28 -7.85 14.18 -4.07
C PHE A 28 -8.20 12.91 -4.83
N PRO A 29 -9.46 12.42 -4.76
CA PRO A 29 -9.90 11.41 -5.69
C PRO A 29 -9.65 11.97 -7.10
N SER A 30 -8.96 11.19 -7.94
CA SER A 30 -8.72 11.55 -9.34
C SER A 30 -10.04 12.04 -9.95
N PRO A 31 -10.04 13.12 -10.75
CA PRO A 31 -11.25 13.62 -11.36
C PRO A 31 -11.92 12.49 -12.15
N PRO A 32 -13.26 12.39 -12.14
CA PRO A 32 -13.97 11.41 -12.94
C PRO A 32 -13.52 11.56 -14.40
N LEU A 33 -13.16 10.43 -15.02
CA LEU A 33 -12.89 10.40 -16.46
C LEU A 33 -14.14 10.95 -17.17
N PRO A 34 -13.97 11.76 -18.24
CA PRO A 34 -15.09 12.16 -19.07
C PRO A 34 -15.79 10.88 -19.54
N THR A 35 -17.07 10.77 -19.20
CA THR A 35 -17.90 9.64 -19.63
C THR A 35 -17.90 9.66 -21.15
N ALA A 36 -17.21 8.70 -21.76
CA ALA A 36 -17.26 8.49 -23.20
C ALA A 36 -18.62 7.89 -23.58
N THR A 37 -19.70 8.66 -23.36
CA THR A 37 -21.01 8.40 -23.97
C THR A 37 -21.13 9.27 -25.22
N ARG A 38 -20.18 9.09 -26.13
CA ARG A 38 -20.49 9.08 -27.56
C ARG A 38 -19.91 7.78 -28.07
N VAL A 39 -20.78 6.93 -28.58
CA VAL A 39 -20.39 5.75 -29.33
C VAL A 39 -19.52 6.26 -30.47
N ILE A 40 -18.19 6.19 -30.32
CA ILE A 40 -17.28 6.33 -31.45
C ILE A 40 -17.45 5.01 -32.19
N GLU A 41 -18.41 4.97 -33.11
CA GLU A 41 -18.62 3.84 -34.01
C GLU A 41 -17.32 3.65 -34.81
N ARG A 42 -16.48 2.74 -34.30
CA ARG A 42 -15.10 2.43 -34.74
C ARG A 42 -14.16 3.62 -34.77
N LEU A 43 -13.29 3.67 -33.76
CA LEU A 43 -12.08 4.46 -33.84
C LEU A 43 -11.28 4.05 -35.09
N PRO A 44 -10.74 5.00 -35.87
CA PRO A 44 -9.73 4.71 -36.88
C PRO A 44 -8.62 3.83 -36.30
N GLY A 45 -8.10 2.85 -37.04
CA GLY A 45 -7.17 1.84 -36.50
C GLY A 45 -5.93 2.39 -35.76
N HIS A 46 -5.44 3.58 -36.15
CA HIS A 46 -4.32 4.25 -35.45
C HIS A 46 -4.69 4.78 -34.04
N LEU A 47 -5.98 4.98 -33.76
CA LEU A 47 -6.49 5.36 -32.45
C LEU A 47 -6.89 4.15 -31.59
N GLU A 48 -7.06 2.96 -32.16
CA GLU A 48 -7.31 1.73 -31.38
C GLU A 48 -6.11 1.39 -30.50
N ASP A 49 -4.89 1.56 -31.02
CA ASP A 49 -3.64 1.41 -30.26
C ASP A 49 -3.54 2.43 -29.11
N LEU A 50 -3.99 3.67 -29.35
CA LEU A 50 -4.04 4.70 -28.31
C LEU A 50 -5.12 4.39 -27.26
N ALA A 51 -6.26 3.83 -27.66
CA ALA A 51 -7.29 3.38 -26.72
C ALA A 51 -6.85 2.18 -25.88
N GLY A 52 -6.00 1.30 -26.44
CA GLY A 52 -5.28 0.26 -25.69
C GLY A 52 -4.38 0.89 -24.62
N ARG A 53 -3.45 1.75 -25.02
CA ARG A 53 -2.52 2.44 -24.10
C ARG A 53 -3.23 3.29 -23.05
N ALA A 54 -4.32 3.95 -23.42
CA ALA A 54 -5.14 4.72 -22.48
C ALA A 54 -5.74 3.83 -21.39
N ARG A 55 -6.21 2.62 -21.73
CA ARG A 55 -6.67 1.63 -20.74
C ARG A 55 -5.52 1.19 -19.83
N ASP A 56 -4.33 0.96 -20.37
CA ASP A 56 -3.16 0.59 -19.57
C ASP A 56 -2.79 1.69 -18.58
N TYR A 57 -2.83 2.96 -18.99
CA TYR A 57 -2.61 4.10 -18.08
C TYR A 57 -3.69 4.22 -17.01
N VAL A 58 -4.96 3.96 -17.36
CA VAL A 58 -6.07 3.94 -16.38
C VAL A 58 -5.87 2.81 -15.36
N GLU A 59 -5.48 1.62 -15.81
CA GLU A 59 -5.18 0.48 -14.93
C GLU A 59 -3.94 0.74 -14.06
N ALA A 60 -2.95 1.48 -14.57
CA ALA A 60 -1.74 1.85 -13.84
C ALA A 60 -1.96 2.99 -12.82
N ALA A 61 -3.02 3.79 -12.97
CA ALA A 61 -3.33 4.92 -12.08
C ALA A 61 -3.70 4.48 -10.65
N SER A 62 -4.12 3.24 -10.47
CA SER A 62 -4.49 2.64 -9.18
C SER A 62 -3.67 1.38 -8.94
N SER A 63 -3.21 1.14 -7.71
CA SER A 63 -2.53 -0.13 -7.40
C SER A 63 -3.51 -1.31 -7.45
N ALA A 64 -3.05 -2.51 -7.82
CA ALA A 64 -3.89 -3.71 -7.80
C ALA A 64 -4.52 -3.96 -6.41
N ASN A 65 -3.79 -3.64 -5.34
CA ASN A 65 -4.29 -3.70 -3.97
C ASN A 65 -5.42 -2.68 -3.72
N THR A 66 -5.28 -1.45 -4.19
CA THR A 66 -6.34 -0.42 -4.12
C THR A 66 -7.59 -0.89 -4.86
N ARG A 67 -7.45 -1.45 -6.07
CA ARG A 67 -8.58 -1.99 -6.84
C ARG A 67 -9.31 -3.11 -6.10
N ARG A 68 -8.59 -4.10 -5.57
CA ARG A 68 -9.18 -5.20 -4.79
C ARG A 68 -9.89 -4.69 -3.54
N ALA A 69 -9.27 -3.74 -2.83
CA ALA A 69 -9.86 -3.12 -1.64
C ALA A 69 -11.16 -2.38 -1.98
N TYR A 70 -11.16 -1.58 -3.05
CA TYR A 70 -12.35 -0.84 -3.47
C TYR A 70 -13.47 -1.76 -3.97
N ALA A 71 -13.14 -2.83 -4.69
CA ALA A 71 -14.11 -3.84 -5.11
C ALA A 71 -14.75 -4.55 -3.90
N SER A 72 -13.96 -4.86 -2.87
CA SER A 72 -14.45 -5.45 -1.62
C SER A 72 -15.39 -4.50 -0.87
N ASP A 73 -15.00 -3.22 -0.74
CA ASP A 73 -15.82 -2.20 -0.09
C ASP A 73 -17.16 -1.98 -0.83
N TRP A 74 -17.14 -1.99 -2.17
CA TRP A 74 -18.36 -1.86 -2.97
C TRP A 74 -19.30 -3.05 -2.79
N LYS A 75 -18.76 -4.29 -2.80
CA LYS A 75 -19.52 -5.50 -2.48
C LYS A 75 -20.15 -5.41 -1.09
N HIS A 76 -19.40 -4.88 -0.13
CA HIS A 76 -19.91 -4.71 1.22
C HIS A 76 -21.07 -3.70 1.28
N PHE A 77 -20.91 -2.52 0.70
CA PHE A 77 -21.97 -1.51 0.68
C PHE A 77 -23.22 -2.00 -0.06
N SER A 78 -23.05 -2.57 -1.26
CA SER A 78 -24.18 -3.13 -2.03
C SER A 78 -24.90 -4.26 -1.29
N SER A 79 -24.18 -5.11 -0.56
CA SER A 79 -24.77 -6.15 0.29
C SER A 79 -25.57 -5.55 1.46
N TRP A 80 -25.08 -4.47 2.06
CA TRP A 80 -25.80 -3.76 3.11
C TRP A 80 -27.09 -3.11 2.57
N CYS A 81 -27.03 -2.39 1.44
CA CYS A 81 -28.21 -1.80 0.80
C CYS A 81 -29.28 -2.86 0.50
N ARG A 82 -28.88 -4.01 -0.07
CA ARG A 82 -29.80 -5.13 -0.34
C ARG A 82 -30.47 -5.66 0.92
N ARG A 83 -29.74 -5.79 2.03
CA ARG A 83 -30.33 -6.23 3.32
C ARG A 83 -31.33 -5.23 3.88
N GLN A 84 -31.13 -3.94 3.64
CA GLN A 84 -32.03 -2.89 4.11
C GLN A 84 -33.19 -2.61 3.13
N GLY A 85 -33.23 -3.26 1.96
CA GLY A 85 -34.21 -2.96 0.91
C GLY A 85 -34.04 -1.57 0.29
N ILE A 86 -32.82 -1.00 0.34
CA ILE A 86 -32.52 0.34 -0.15
C ILE A 86 -31.98 0.26 -1.59
N GLU A 87 -32.49 1.12 -2.47
CA GLU A 87 -31.95 1.29 -3.82
C GLU A 87 -30.59 1.99 -3.79
N MET A 88 -29.64 1.46 -4.57
CA MET A 88 -28.25 1.93 -4.58
C MET A 88 -28.02 3.10 -5.54
N PHE A 89 -28.99 3.39 -6.41
CA PHE A 89 -28.89 4.39 -7.45
C PHE A 89 -30.19 5.19 -7.54
N PRO A 90 -30.13 6.53 -7.71
CA PRO A 90 -28.94 7.40 -7.71
C PRO A 90 -28.23 7.46 -6.34
N PRO A 91 -27.00 8.04 -6.24
CA PRO A 91 -26.29 8.08 -4.96
C PRO A 91 -27.01 9.05 -4.01
N ASP A 92 -27.44 8.55 -2.87
CA ASP A 92 -28.07 9.35 -1.82
C ASP A 92 -27.10 9.54 -0.62
N PRO A 93 -26.66 10.79 -0.33
CA PRO A 93 -25.83 11.08 0.84
C PRO A 93 -26.45 10.64 2.18
N GLN A 94 -27.78 10.62 2.31
CA GLN A 94 -28.46 10.14 3.51
C GLN A 94 -28.24 8.64 3.70
N VAL A 95 -28.38 7.85 2.64
CA VAL A 95 -28.10 6.40 2.65
C VAL A 95 -26.64 6.14 3.01
N VAL A 96 -25.72 6.93 2.47
CA VAL A 96 -24.29 6.82 2.81
C VAL A 96 -24.04 7.18 4.28
N GLY A 97 -24.69 8.21 4.82
CA GLY A 97 -24.66 8.59 6.23
C GLY A 97 -25.15 7.48 7.17
N LEU A 98 -26.26 6.82 6.81
CA LEU A 98 -26.78 5.66 7.52
C LEU A 98 -25.80 4.49 7.47
N TYR A 99 -25.21 4.22 6.30
CA TYR A 99 -24.23 3.16 6.12
C TYR A 99 -23.00 3.35 7.03
N ILE A 100 -22.38 4.53 7.05
CA ILE A 100 -21.20 4.78 7.89
C ILE A 100 -21.55 4.78 9.40
N THR A 101 -22.76 5.19 9.77
CA THR A 101 -23.27 5.07 11.15
C THR A 101 -23.41 3.61 11.56
N ALA A 102 -23.96 2.78 10.68
CA ALA A 102 -24.12 1.36 10.91
C ALA A 102 -22.74 0.66 10.99
N GLN A 103 -21.73 1.12 10.24
CA GLN A 103 -20.34 0.66 10.34
C GLN A 103 -19.68 1.04 11.67
N ALA A 104 -19.88 2.28 12.13
CA ALA A 104 -19.32 2.76 13.40
C ALA A 104 -19.98 2.12 14.62
N SER A 105 -21.26 1.76 14.54
CA SER A 105 -21.98 1.08 15.62
C SER A 105 -21.79 -0.43 15.65
N GLY A 106 -21.27 -1.03 14.57
CA GLY A 106 -21.15 -2.49 14.44
C GLY A 106 -22.49 -3.20 14.17
N THR A 107 -23.55 -2.45 13.89
CA THR A 107 -24.90 -2.97 13.59
C THR A 107 -25.10 -3.28 12.09
N ALA A 108 -24.21 -2.78 11.22
CA ALA A 108 -24.30 -2.92 9.76
C ALA A 108 -24.04 -4.33 9.21
N THR A 109 -23.41 -5.21 9.98
CA THR A 109 -22.60 -6.28 9.40
C THR A 109 -22.84 -7.60 10.10
N GLY A 110 -22.82 -8.70 9.34
CA GLY A 110 -22.66 -10.04 9.94
C GLY A 110 -21.44 -10.11 10.87
N ASP A 111 -20.47 -9.22 10.67
CA ASP A 111 -19.40 -8.92 11.62
C ASP A 111 -19.94 -8.05 12.77
N LYS A 112 -20.09 -8.66 13.95
CA LYS A 112 -20.58 -8.06 15.21
C LYS A 112 -19.65 -6.99 15.82
N LYS A 113 -18.76 -6.37 15.04
CA LYS A 113 -17.72 -5.45 15.54
C LYS A 113 -17.71 -4.12 14.77
N PRO A 114 -17.67 -2.97 15.48
CA PRO A 114 -17.44 -1.66 14.88
C PRO A 114 -16.20 -1.60 13.99
N SER A 115 -16.34 -0.94 12.84
CA SER A 115 -15.20 -0.60 11.97
C SER A 115 -14.41 0.58 12.52
N SER A 116 -13.07 0.57 12.32
CA SER A 116 -12.24 1.73 12.66
C SER A 116 -12.58 2.95 11.79
N VAL A 117 -12.30 4.15 12.30
CA VAL A 117 -12.50 5.40 11.54
C VAL A 117 -11.77 5.37 10.20
N SER A 118 -10.50 4.91 10.19
CA SER A 118 -9.72 4.75 8.96
C SER A 118 -10.36 3.79 7.94
N THR A 119 -11.04 2.74 8.41
CA THR A 119 -11.75 1.81 7.52
C THR A 119 -12.98 2.47 6.90
N ILE A 120 -13.72 3.27 7.68
CA ILE A 120 -14.90 3.99 7.22
C ILE A 120 -14.50 5.05 6.17
N GLU A 121 -13.44 5.82 6.42
CA GLU A 121 -12.92 6.82 5.48
C GLU A 121 -12.44 6.21 4.16
N ARG A 122 -11.73 5.07 4.24
CA ARG A 122 -11.32 4.30 3.06
C ARG A 122 -12.53 3.83 2.25
N ARG A 123 -13.57 3.33 2.92
CA ARG A 123 -14.82 2.91 2.29
C ARG A 123 -15.54 4.08 1.63
N LEU A 124 -15.62 5.25 2.28
CA LEU A 124 -16.18 6.45 1.66
C LEU A 124 -15.43 6.83 0.38
N SER A 125 -14.09 6.79 0.41
CA SER A 125 -13.26 7.04 -0.78
C SER A 125 -13.56 6.03 -1.89
N SER A 126 -13.70 4.76 -1.53
CA SER A 126 -14.11 3.69 -2.46
C SER A 126 -15.50 3.93 -3.06
N LEU A 127 -16.47 4.40 -2.26
CA LEU A 127 -17.83 4.69 -2.75
C LEU A 127 -17.81 5.85 -3.75
N THR A 128 -17.17 6.97 -3.42
CA THR A 128 -17.03 8.11 -4.33
C THR A 128 -16.37 7.68 -5.64
N TRP A 129 -15.29 6.89 -5.56
CA TRP A 129 -14.64 6.34 -6.75
C TRP A 129 -15.59 5.43 -7.56
N ASN A 130 -16.29 4.50 -6.90
CA ASN A 130 -17.17 3.55 -7.60
C ASN A 130 -18.39 4.21 -8.26
N TYR A 131 -18.97 5.24 -7.65
CA TYR A 131 -20.03 6.03 -8.28
C TYR A 131 -19.48 6.81 -9.49
N ALA A 132 -18.31 7.44 -9.34
CA ALA A 132 -17.67 8.18 -10.42
C ALA A 132 -17.38 7.29 -11.63
N GLN A 133 -16.89 6.06 -11.42
CA GLN A 133 -16.68 5.08 -12.49
C GLN A 133 -17.98 4.66 -13.20
N ARG A 134 -19.15 4.95 -12.63
CA ARG A 134 -20.48 4.66 -13.19
C ARG A 134 -21.19 5.92 -13.70
N GLY A 135 -20.46 7.04 -13.85
CA GLY A 135 -21.00 8.30 -14.35
C GLY A 135 -21.89 9.04 -13.37
N GLN A 136 -21.83 8.71 -12.08
CA GLN A 136 -22.61 9.37 -11.03
C GLN A 136 -21.68 10.02 -10.01
N ALA A 137 -22.08 11.17 -9.45
CA ALA A 137 -21.29 11.87 -8.44
C ALA A 137 -21.89 11.65 -7.05
N LEU A 138 -21.07 11.22 -6.10
CA LEU A 138 -21.39 11.25 -4.67
C LEU A 138 -20.61 12.40 -4.04
N ASP A 139 -21.31 13.45 -3.60
CA ASP A 139 -20.68 14.56 -2.90
C ASP A 139 -20.34 14.18 -1.46
N ARG A 140 -19.05 13.95 -1.21
CA ARG A 140 -18.52 13.65 0.12
C ARG A 140 -18.64 14.83 1.11
N LYS A 141 -18.88 16.05 0.61
CA LYS A 141 -19.02 17.26 1.42
C LYS A 141 -20.46 17.47 1.90
N ASP A 142 -21.41 16.68 1.40
CA ASP A 142 -22.79 16.74 1.86
C ASP A 142 -22.88 16.59 3.39
N ARG A 143 -23.77 17.38 4.00
CA ARG A 143 -23.95 17.45 5.46
C ARG A 143 -24.25 16.08 6.09
N HIS A 144 -24.95 15.19 5.39
CA HIS A 144 -25.35 13.88 5.91
C HIS A 144 -24.15 12.92 6.00
N ILE A 145 -23.07 13.20 5.27
CA ILE A 145 -21.80 12.47 5.36
C ILE A 145 -20.86 13.16 6.33
N THR A 146 -20.64 14.46 6.16
CA THR A 146 -19.63 15.21 6.94
C THR A 146 -19.98 15.31 8.42
N THR A 147 -21.25 15.54 8.76
CA THR A 147 -21.71 15.64 10.16
C THR A 147 -21.57 14.30 10.87
N VAL A 148 -21.97 13.22 10.20
CA VAL A 148 -21.87 11.86 10.75
C VAL A 148 -20.41 11.46 10.92
N MET A 149 -19.56 11.74 9.92
CA MET A 149 -18.13 11.49 10.02
C MET A 149 -17.46 12.29 11.14
N ALA A 150 -17.84 13.55 11.34
CA ALA A 150 -17.36 14.35 12.46
C ALA A 150 -17.75 13.72 13.81
N GLY A 151 -18.99 13.28 13.96
CA GLY A 151 -19.45 12.55 15.16
C GLY A 151 -18.69 11.24 15.38
N ILE A 152 -18.46 10.46 14.32
CA ILE A 152 -17.68 9.21 14.38
C ILE A 152 -16.24 9.49 14.82
N ARG A 153 -15.58 10.52 14.26
CA ARG A 153 -14.23 10.91 14.66
C ARG A 153 -14.19 11.33 16.14
N ASN A 154 -15.09 12.22 16.56
CA ASN A 154 -15.11 12.72 17.93
C ASN A 154 -15.32 11.62 18.97
N ARG A 155 -16.08 10.57 18.63
CA ARG A 155 -16.40 9.47 19.55
C ARG A 155 -15.46 8.28 19.48
N HIS A 156 -14.91 7.99 18.31
CA HIS A 156 -14.23 6.72 18.03
C HIS A 156 -12.85 6.87 17.41
N ALA A 157 -12.39 8.09 17.08
CA ALA A 157 -11.02 8.27 16.65
C ALA A 157 -10.09 7.92 17.81
N ALA A 158 -9.14 7.03 17.52
CA ALA A 158 -8.01 6.74 18.38
C ALA A 158 -6.76 6.96 17.55
N PRO A 159 -5.65 7.41 18.17
CA PRO A 159 -4.36 7.43 17.50
C PRO A 159 -4.07 6.08 16.83
N PRO A 160 -3.50 6.07 15.62
CA PRO A 160 -3.09 4.83 14.97
C PRO A 160 -2.27 4.02 15.96
N ARG A 161 -2.65 2.75 16.16
CA ARG A 161 -1.88 1.88 17.05
C ARG A 161 -0.54 1.59 16.39
N GLN A 162 0.47 2.35 16.78
CA GLN A 162 1.84 2.11 16.37
C GLN A 162 2.28 0.79 17.00
N LYS A 163 2.82 -0.09 16.18
CA LYS A 163 3.49 -1.30 16.67
C LYS A 163 4.87 -0.86 17.15
N GLU A 164 5.31 -1.44 18.27
CA GLU A 164 6.69 -1.27 18.71
C GLU A 164 7.63 -1.65 17.56
N ALA A 165 8.65 -0.82 17.36
CA ALA A 165 9.66 -1.09 16.36
C ALA A 165 10.35 -2.41 16.68
N ILE A 166 10.60 -3.22 15.65
CA ILE A 166 11.49 -4.36 15.80
C ILE A 166 12.88 -3.80 16.09
N LEU A 167 13.50 -4.28 17.16
CA LEU A 167 14.88 -3.97 17.51
C LEU A 167 15.80 -5.09 17.01
N PRO A 168 17.13 -4.86 16.90
CA PRO A 168 18.06 -5.90 16.47
C PRO A 168 17.96 -7.20 17.27
N GLU A 169 17.69 -7.13 18.58
CA GLU A 169 17.57 -8.29 19.45
C GLU A 169 16.30 -9.10 19.12
N ASN A 170 15.21 -8.41 18.81
CA ASN A 170 13.97 -9.03 18.35
C ASN A 170 14.18 -9.74 17.01
N LEU A 171 14.94 -9.13 16.10
CA LEU A 171 15.29 -9.75 14.83
C LEU A 171 16.13 -11.01 15.01
N ILE A 172 17.14 -10.98 15.88
CA ILE A 172 17.97 -12.15 16.19
C ILE A 172 17.09 -13.29 16.74
N ALA A 173 16.22 -13.00 17.71
CA ALA A 173 15.30 -13.99 18.26
C ALA A 173 14.37 -14.58 17.19
N MET A 174 13.83 -13.77 16.28
CA MET A 174 13.03 -14.26 15.15
C MET A 174 13.84 -15.19 14.25
N LEU A 175 15.08 -14.82 13.92
CA LEU A 175 15.96 -15.63 13.08
C LEU A 175 16.28 -16.99 13.72
N GLU A 176 16.37 -17.08 15.05
CA GLU A 176 16.61 -18.33 15.77
C GLU A 176 15.45 -19.32 15.66
N THR A 177 14.22 -18.85 15.42
CA THR A 177 13.05 -19.72 15.21
C THR A 177 13.03 -20.39 13.83
N LEU A 178 13.89 -19.95 12.90
CA LEU A 178 13.87 -20.38 11.50
C LEU A 178 14.89 -21.50 11.25
N ASP A 179 14.42 -22.63 10.71
CA ASP A 179 15.25 -23.80 10.40
C ASP A 179 16.25 -23.52 9.28
N ARG A 180 17.53 -23.43 9.64
CA ARG A 180 18.66 -23.20 8.73
C ARG A 180 18.91 -24.36 7.75
N GLY A 181 18.40 -25.56 8.05
CA GLY A 181 18.51 -26.74 7.19
C GLY A 181 17.48 -26.80 6.06
N SER A 182 16.47 -25.91 6.06
CA SER A 182 15.42 -25.88 5.04
C SER A 182 15.53 -24.67 4.11
N LEU A 183 15.13 -24.84 2.84
CA LEU A 183 15.04 -23.74 1.89
C LEU A 183 14.03 -22.68 2.34
N ARG A 184 12.98 -23.09 3.09
CA ARG A 184 12.01 -22.16 3.67
C ARG A 184 12.66 -21.27 4.70
N GLY A 185 13.41 -21.84 5.65
CA GLY A 185 14.08 -21.04 6.67
C GLY A 185 15.14 -20.12 6.06
N LEU A 186 15.91 -20.58 5.07
CA LEU A 186 16.86 -19.72 4.36
C LEU A 186 16.19 -18.52 3.67
N ARG A 187 15.08 -18.76 2.97
CA ARG A 187 14.27 -17.71 2.34
C ARG A 187 13.76 -16.72 3.38
N ASP A 188 13.12 -17.21 4.43
CA ASP A 188 12.45 -16.37 5.43
C ASP A 188 13.48 -15.53 6.22
N ARG A 189 14.68 -16.08 6.48
CA ARG A 189 15.81 -15.33 7.05
C ARG A 189 16.27 -14.21 6.12
N ALA A 190 16.47 -14.49 4.83
CA ALA A 190 16.84 -13.48 3.85
C ALA A 190 15.78 -12.37 3.76
N MET A 191 14.50 -12.73 3.74
CA MET A 191 13.38 -11.76 3.74
C MET A 191 13.40 -10.86 4.98
N LEU A 192 13.57 -11.43 6.18
CA LEU A 192 13.60 -10.65 7.42
C LEU A 192 14.78 -9.68 7.46
N LEU A 193 15.99 -10.15 7.12
CA LEU A 193 17.19 -9.33 7.17
C LEU A 193 17.16 -8.21 6.12
N ILE A 194 16.74 -8.51 4.88
CA ILE A 194 16.61 -7.51 3.82
C ILE A 194 15.50 -6.51 4.13
N GLY A 195 14.35 -7.01 4.62
CA GLY A 195 13.23 -6.17 5.04
C GLY A 195 13.61 -5.20 6.16
N PHE A 196 14.33 -5.70 7.15
CA PHE A 196 14.80 -4.91 8.29
C PHE A 196 15.86 -3.89 7.86
N ALA A 197 16.93 -4.32 7.18
CA ALA A 197 18.05 -3.46 6.82
C ALA A 197 17.65 -2.40 5.78
N GLY A 198 16.76 -2.72 4.85
CA GLY A 198 16.28 -1.79 3.83
C GLY A 198 15.05 -0.98 4.23
N GLY A 199 14.48 -1.19 5.43
CA GLY A 199 13.22 -0.57 5.84
C GLY A 199 12.07 -0.83 4.85
N LEU A 200 12.05 -2.03 4.27
CA LEU A 200 11.14 -2.37 3.17
C LEU A 200 9.80 -2.88 3.70
N ARG A 201 8.72 -2.46 3.06
CA ARG A 201 7.38 -2.99 3.30
C ARG A 201 7.27 -4.39 2.72
N ARG A 202 6.42 -5.23 3.31
CA ARG A 202 6.14 -6.60 2.83
C ARG A 202 5.94 -6.68 1.30
N SER A 203 5.11 -5.79 0.75
CA SER A 203 4.80 -5.76 -0.69
C SER A 203 5.99 -5.34 -1.55
N GLU A 204 6.91 -4.54 -1.01
CA GLU A 204 8.15 -4.16 -1.70
C GLU A 204 9.10 -5.36 -1.75
N ILE A 205 9.27 -6.09 -0.64
CA ILE A 205 10.15 -7.26 -0.55
C ILE A 205 9.76 -8.34 -1.57
N VAL A 206 8.49 -8.72 -1.61
CA VAL A 206 8.04 -9.81 -2.50
C VAL A 206 8.01 -9.41 -3.97
N ALA A 207 7.98 -8.10 -4.27
CA ALA A 207 7.97 -7.59 -5.64
C ALA A 207 9.37 -7.39 -6.24
N LEU A 208 10.43 -7.75 -5.50
CA LEU A 208 11.80 -7.71 -6.01
C LEU A 208 12.09 -8.87 -6.97
N ASP A 209 12.84 -8.56 -8.02
CA ASP A 209 13.47 -9.52 -8.93
C ASP A 209 14.97 -9.59 -8.69
N VAL A 210 15.60 -10.66 -9.21
CA VAL A 210 17.06 -10.81 -9.17
C VAL A 210 17.75 -9.73 -10.01
N GLY A 211 17.12 -9.29 -11.08
CA GLY A 211 17.64 -8.25 -11.95
C GLY A 211 16.52 -7.40 -12.55
N ARG A 212 16.92 -6.33 -13.22
CA ARG A 212 16.02 -5.35 -13.81
C ARG A 212 15.17 -5.96 -14.94
N ASP A 213 13.89 -5.60 -14.96
CA ASP A 213 12.93 -5.91 -16.03
C ASP A 213 12.82 -7.41 -16.37
N GLN A 214 12.96 -8.29 -15.36
CA GLN A 214 12.91 -9.75 -15.54
C GLN A 214 11.49 -10.33 -15.53
N THR A 215 10.54 -9.63 -14.91
CA THR A 215 9.13 -10.03 -14.88
C THR A 215 8.22 -8.81 -15.05
N GLU A 216 7.01 -9.05 -15.58
CA GLU A 216 6.01 -7.99 -15.80
C GLU A 216 5.46 -7.43 -14.48
N ASP A 217 5.34 -8.27 -13.45
CA ASP A 217 4.81 -7.89 -12.15
C ASP A 217 5.88 -7.40 -11.16
N GLY A 218 7.15 -7.43 -11.55
CA GLY A 218 8.29 -6.93 -10.79
C GLY A 218 8.19 -5.42 -10.55
N ARG A 219 8.49 -5.01 -9.31
CA ARG A 219 8.46 -3.59 -8.90
C ARG A 219 9.80 -3.10 -8.36
N GLY A 220 10.83 -3.91 -8.50
CA GLY A 220 12.19 -3.57 -8.12
C GLY A 220 13.13 -4.71 -8.40
N TRP A 221 14.42 -4.46 -8.27
CA TRP A 221 15.48 -5.44 -8.42
C TRP A 221 16.60 -5.17 -7.43
N ILE A 222 17.54 -6.12 -7.38
CA ILE A 222 18.73 -6.03 -6.54
C ILE A 222 20.00 -5.99 -7.38
N GLU A 223 21.04 -5.38 -6.83
CA GLU A 223 22.40 -5.41 -7.36
C GLU A 223 23.36 -5.71 -6.19
N ILE A 224 23.95 -6.91 -6.19
CA ILE A 224 24.91 -7.31 -5.17
C ILE A 224 26.27 -6.71 -5.53
N LEU A 225 26.79 -5.89 -4.64
CA LEU A 225 28.06 -5.20 -4.77
C LEU A 225 29.08 -5.78 -3.77
N GLU A 226 30.35 -5.44 -3.93
CA GLU A 226 31.41 -5.89 -3.01
C GLU A 226 31.11 -5.46 -1.56
N LYS A 227 30.73 -4.19 -1.38
CA LYS A 227 30.49 -3.58 -0.06
C LYS A 227 29.07 -3.77 0.48
N GLY A 228 28.14 -4.32 -0.30
CA GLY A 228 26.74 -4.33 0.09
C GLY A 228 25.78 -4.78 -1.01
N LEU A 229 24.57 -4.24 -0.94
CA LEU A 229 23.46 -4.51 -1.83
C LEU A 229 22.76 -3.19 -2.15
N LEU A 230 22.56 -2.91 -3.43
CA LEU A 230 21.67 -1.83 -3.88
C LEU A 230 20.32 -2.44 -4.23
N ILE A 231 19.24 -1.83 -3.74
CA ILE A 231 17.87 -2.23 -4.04
C ILE A 231 17.16 -1.06 -4.72
N THR A 232 16.80 -1.24 -5.98
CA THR A 232 16.02 -0.25 -6.73
C THR A 232 14.57 -0.70 -6.74
N LEU A 233 13.65 0.12 -6.25
CA LEU A 233 12.24 -0.24 -6.15
C LEU A 233 11.28 0.93 -6.37
N ARG A 234 10.10 0.60 -6.87
CA ARG A 234 9.01 1.54 -7.13
C ARG A 234 7.99 1.51 -6.01
N GLY A 235 8.11 2.49 -5.12
CA GLY A 235 7.14 2.74 -4.05
C GLY A 235 5.88 3.45 -4.55
N LYS A 236 5.11 4.00 -3.60
CA LYS A 236 3.90 4.80 -3.90
C LYS A 236 4.23 6.12 -4.60
N THR A 237 5.34 6.74 -4.24
CA THR A 237 5.74 8.09 -4.70
C THR A 237 6.69 8.08 -5.90
N GLY A 238 7.07 6.89 -6.39
CA GLY A 238 8.00 6.76 -7.52
C GLY A 238 9.10 5.75 -7.25
N TRP A 239 10.16 5.83 -8.07
CA TRP A 239 11.37 5.03 -7.92
C TRP A 239 12.24 5.60 -6.80
N ARG A 240 12.85 4.71 -6.04
CA ARG A 240 13.87 5.02 -5.05
C ARG A 240 14.91 3.92 -4.99
N GLU A 241 16.07 4.27 -4.48
CA GLU A 241 17.17 3.35 -4.21
C GLU A 241 17.38 3.23 -2.70
N VAL A 242 17.75 2.02 -2.28
CA VAL A 242 18.05 1.70 -0.89
C VAL A 242 19.36 0.92 -0.87
N GLU A 243 20.34 1.48 -0.17
CA GLU A 243 21.63 0.83 0.05
C GLU A 243 21.57 0.01 1.34
N VAL A 244 22.03 -1.24 1.27
CA VAL A 244 22.11 -2.17 2.39
C VAL A 244 23.56 -2.63 2.53
N GLY A 245 24.20 -2.25 3.63
CA GLY A 245 25.57 -2.68 3.94
C GLY A 245 25.67 -4.15 4.31
N ARG A 246 26.87 -4.73 4.18
CA ARG A 246 27.17 -6.05 4.77
C ARG A 246 27.15 -5.95 6.30
N GLY A 247 26.60 -6.98 6.94
CA GLY A 247 26.60 -7.10 8.40
C GLY A 247 27.95 -7.57 8.93
N SER A 248 28.21 -7.31 10.22
CA SER A 248 29.46 -7.70 10.91
C SER A 248 29.57 -9.20 11.21
N SER A 249 28.48 -9.95 11.08
CA SER A 249 28.45 -11.42 11.24
C SER A 249 27.68 -12.05 10.10
N ASP A 250 28.19 -13.14 9.54
CA ASP A 250 27.54 -13.90 8.46
C ASP A 250 26.13 -14.36 8.82
N VAL A 251 25.87 -14.64 10.10
CA VAL A 251 24.57 -15.14 10.59
C VAL A 251 23.46 -14.09 10.48
N THR A 252 23.81 -12.82 10.60
CA THR A 252 22.89 -11.66 10.55
C THR A 252 23.15 -10.76 9.35
N CYS A 253 24.12 -11.09 8.50
CA CYS A 253 24.43 -10.29 7.32
C CYS A 253 23.33 -10.46 6.26
N PRO A 254 22.64 -9.37 5.87
CA PRO A 254 21.58 -9.43 4.86
C PRO A 254 22.10 -9.93 3.51
N VAL A 255 23.29 -9.48 3.11
CA VAL A 255 23.90 -9.84 1.82
C VAL A 255 24.28 -11.32 1.78
N VAL A 256 24.98 -11.82 2.81
CA VAL A 256 25.39 -13.24 2.87
C VAL A 256 24.18 -14.17 2.91
N THR A 257 23.14 -13.81 3.68
CA THR A 257 21.92 -14.62 3.75
C THR A 257 21.17 -14.62 2.41
N LEU A 258 21.15 -13.48 1.71
CA LEU A 258 20.57 -13.38 0.38
C LEU A 258 21.35 -14.18 -0.66
N GLU A 259 22.68 -14.07 -0.69
CA GLU A 259 23.57 -14.86 -1.54
C GLU A 259 23.36 -16.37 -1.31
N THR A 260 23.24 -16.78 -0.03
CA THR A 260 22.96 -18.17 0.36
C THR A 260 21.60 -18.64 -0.15
N TRP A 261 20.55 -17.81 -0.02
CA TRP A 261 19.22 -18.10 -0.55
C TRP A 261 19.25 -18.28 -2.07
N LEU A 262 19.88 -17.35 -2.80
CA LEU A 262 19.97 -17.42 -4.27
C LEU A 262 20.71 -18.69 -4.72
N LYS A 263 21.83 -19.00 -4.07
CA LYS A 263 22.65 -20.18 -4.38
C LYS A 263 21.92 -21.49 -4.11
N LEU A 264 21.38 -21.67 -2.92
CA LEU A 264 20.74 -22.93 -2.51
C LEU A 264 19.33 -23.09 -3.09
N GLY A 265 18.62 -21.98 -3.30
CA GLY A 265 17.34 -21.95 -4.01
C GLY A 265 17.47 -22.06 -5.53
N ARG A 266 18.69 -22.00 -6.08
CA ARG A 266 19.02 -22.02 -7.52
C ARG A 266 18.25 -20.94 -8.29
N ILE A 267 18.27 -19.72 -7.76
CA ILE A 267 17.55 -18.56 -8.32
C ILE A 267 18.57 -17.65 -9.00
N ALA A 268 18.58 -17.65 -10.33
CA ALA A 268 19.45 -16.80 -11.14
C ALA A 268 18.70 -15.67 -11.88
N HIS A 269 17.38 -15.80 -12.06
CA HIS A 269 16.56 -14.88 -12.85
C HIS A 269 15.10 -14.95 -12.43
N GLY A 270 14.39 -13.83 -12.42
CA GLY A 270 12.96 -13.70 -12.10
C GLY A 270 12.73 -13.29 -10.65
N PRO A 271 11.61 -13.72 -10.03
CA PRO A 271 11.25 -13.29 -8.67
C PRO A 271 12.31 -13.68 -7.65
N LEU A 272 12.69 -12.72 -6.80
CA LEU A 272 13.72 -12.90 -5.79
C LEU A 272 13.27 -13.86 -4.68
N PHE A 273 12.02 -13.71 -4.24
CA PHE A 273 11.41 -14.55 -3.22
C PHE A 273 10.26 -15.36 -3.81
N ARG A 274 10.36 -16.68 -3.65
CA ARG A 274 9.44 -17.66 -4.26
C ARG A 274 8.79 -18.56 -3.22
N ARG A 275 7.70 -19.21 -3.62
CA ARG A 275 7.05 -20.21 -2.77
C ARG A 275 7.96 -21.43 -2.58
N VAL A 276 8.09 -21.89 -1.33
CA VAL A 276 8.79 -23.15 -1.00
C VAL A 276 7.78 -24.24 -0.64
N THR A 277 7.82 -25.35 -1.37
CA THR A 277 6.93 -26.52 -1.25
C THR A 277 7.70 -27.75 -0.77
N GLY A 278 7.01 -28.90 -0.67
CA GLY A 278 7.65 -30.18 -0.34
C GLY A 278 8.34 -30.21 1.03
N GLN A 279 7.66 -29.70 2.07
CA GLN A 279 8.21 -29.59 3.43
C GLN A 279 9.53 -28.79 3.50
N GLY A 280 9.63 -27.71 2.71
CA GLY A 280 10.78 -26.81 2.76
C GLY A 280 11.95 -27.20 1.85
N LYS A 281 11.73 -28.11 0.89
CA LYS A 281 12.80 -28.71 0.07
C LYS A 281 12.78 -28.31 -1.41
N ALA A 282 11.69 -27.76 -1.92
CA ALA A 282 11.57 -27.38 -3.33
C ALA A 282 11.14 -25.92 -3.49
N VAL A 283 11.75 -25.21 -4.43
CA VAL A 283 11.42 -23.81 -4.76
C VAL A 283 10.59 -23.80 -6.04
N GLY A 284 9.44 -23.11 -6.00
CA GLY A 284 8.61 -22.89 -7.19
C GLY A 284 9.17 -21.81 -8.12
N ALA A 285 8.55 -21.62 -9.28
CA ALA A 285 8.87 -20.53 -10.19
C ALA A 285 8.19 -19.20 -9.80
N GLU A 286 7.01 -19.30 -9.19
CA GLU A 286 6.15 -18.16 -8.92
C GLU A 286 6.64 -17.25 -7.78
N ARG A 287 6.41 -15.95 -7.97
CA ARG A 287 6.60 -14.91 -6.95
C ARG A 287 5.79 -15.23 -5.70
N LEU A 288 6.35 -14.92 -4.54
CA LEU A 288 5.62 -14.99 -3.28
C LEU A 288 4.50 -13.94 -3.24
N ASN A 289 3.30 -14.32 -2.77
CA ASN A 289 2.20 -13.39 -2.65
C ASN A 289 2.38 -12.42 -1.47
N ASP A 290 1.81 -11.24 -1.59
CA ASP A 290 1.81 -10.21 -0.55
C ASP A 290 0.62 -10.31 0.40
N GLN A 291 -0.10 -11.45 0.41
CA GLN A 291 -1.32 -11.67 1.21
C GLN A 291 -1.01 -12.50 2.44
#